data_AF-A0A8J3I178-F1
#
_entry.id   AF-A0A8J3I178-F1
#
_cell.length_a   1.000
_cell.length_b   1.000
_cell.length_c   1.000
_cell.angle_alpha   90.00
_cell.angle_beta   90.00
_cell.angle_gamma   90.00
#
_symmetry.space_group_name_H-M   'P 1'
#
loop_
_entity.id
_entity.type
_entity.pdbx_description
1 polymer ?
#
loop_
_entity_poly.entity_id
_entity_poly.type
_entity_poly.pdbx_seq_one_letter_code
_entity_poly.pdbx_strand_id
1 'polypeptide(L)'
;MAFHINPFDGIFIGDFFGFLISLPIGLFLAFWFSAIKRRSMAVLGAFLGALIGFIAIYAWIGTLLFDPPVLASNPGAAFFASALFCSILALAFAILIDVLVASKSTRDYRRAAH
;
A
#
# COMPACT_ATOMS: atom_id res chain seq x y z
N MET A 1 -1.04 22.59 14.77
CA MET A 1 -1.68 21.28 14.49
C MET A 1 -0.79 20.25 15.16
N ALA A 2 -1.20 19.71 16.31
CA ALA A 2 -0.42 18.71 17.02
C ALA A 2 -0.79 17.33 16.45
N PHE A 3 0.21 16.54 16.06
CA PHE A 3 -0.01 15.16 15.66
C PHE A 3 -0.43 14.36 16.89
N HIS A 4 -1.72 14.00 16.98
CA HIS A 4 -2.24 13.14 18.03
C HIS A 4 -2.25 11.69 17.56
N ILE A 5 -1.20 10.96 17.93
CA ILE A 5 -1.11 9.51 17.73
C ILE A 5 -1.52 8.85 19.05
N ASN A 6 -2.74 8.31 19.11
CA ASN A 6 -3.19 7.49 20.22
C ASN A 6 -3.11 6.01 19.83
N PRO A 7 -2.08 5.27 20.26
CA PRO A 7 -1.90 3.86 19.88
C PRO A 7 -2.94 2.92 20.50
N PHE A 8 -3.73 3.40 21.46
CA PHE A 8 -4.86 2.68 22.07
C PHE A 8 -6.21 3.01 21.42
N ASP A 9 -6.24 3.85 20.38
CA ASP A 9 -7.46 4.15 19.66
C ASP A 9 -7.90 2.93 18.83
N GLY A 10 -9.17 2.56 18.92
CA GLY A 10 -9.76 1.46 18.17
C GLY A 10 -9.62 1.66 16.65
N ILE A 11 -9.55 2.91 16.20
CA ILE A 11 -9.31 3.27 14.78
C ILE A 11 -7.90 2.89 14.34
N PHE A 12 -6.88 3.21 15.15
CA PHE A 12 -5.48 2.84 14.85
C PHE A 12 -5.31 1.33 14.81
N ILE A 13 -5.92 0.63 15.76
CA ILE A 13 -5.90 -0.84 15.82
C ILE A 13 -6.57 -1.44 14.58
N GLY A 14 -7.75 -0.96 14.19
CA GLY A 14 -8.44 -1.41 12.98
C GLY A 14 -7.60 -1.19 11.73
N ASP A 15 -7.05 0.01 11.56
CA ASP A 15 -6.19 0.38 10.43
C ASP A 15 -4.93 -0.50 10.35
N PHE A 16 -4.25 -0.70 11.48
CA PHE A 16 -3.04 -1.53 11.57
C PHE A 16 -3.32 -3.00 11.21
N PHE A 17 -4.40 -3.58 11.73
CA PHE A 17 -4.79 -4.95 11.37
C PHE A 17 -5.23 -5.07 9.91
N GLY A 18 -5.88 -4.03 9.36
CA GLY A 18 -6.25 -3.96 7.95
C GLY A 18 -5.00 -3.97 7.04
N PHE A 19 -4.00 -3.16 7.38
CA PHE A 19 -2.69 -3.16 6.73
C PHE A 19 -1.99 -4.52 6.86
N LEU A 20 -1.97 -5.10 8.06
CA LEU A 20 -1.30 -6.37 8.35
C LEU A 20 -1.85 -7.53 7.53
N ILE A 21 -3.17 -7.58 7.29
CA ILE A 21 -3.81 -8.60 6.45
C ILE A 21 -3.67 -8.27 4.96
N SER A 22 -3.71 -6.99 4.59
CA SER A 22 -3.53 -6.56 3.20
C SER A 22 -2.13 -6.88 2.67
N LEU A 23 -1.11 -6.78 3.52
CA LEU A 23 0.29 -7.00 3.16
C LEU A 23 0.58 -8.40 2.58
N PRO A 24 0.25 -9.53 3.23
CA PRO A 24 0.47 -10.86 2.66
C PRO A 24 -0.35 -11.08 1.38
N ILE A 25 -1.57 -10.55 1.31
CA ILE A 25 -2.43 -10.68 0.12
C ILE A 25 -1.82 -9.92 -1.06
N GLY A 26 -1.45 -8.66 -0.86
CA GLY A 26 -0.85 -7.78 -1.87
C GLY A 26 0.51 -8.29 -2.35
N LEU A 27 1.38 -8.73 -1.44
CA LEU A 27 2.67 -9.33 -1.81
C LEU A 27 2.50 -10.66 -2.56
N PHE A 28 1.56 -11.51 -2.13
CA PHE A 28 1.30 -12.78 -2.78
C PHE A 28 0.78 -12.59 -4.21
N LEU A 29 -0.18 -11.67 -4.40
CA LEU A 29 -0.69 -11.31 -5.72
C LEU A 29 0.40 -10.70 -6.60
N ALA A 30 1.21 -9.77 -6.07
CA ALA A 30 2.31 -9.17 -6.82
C ALA A 30 3.35 -10.20 -7.27
N PHE A 31 3.66 -11.19 -6.43
CA PHE A 31 4.56 -12.27 -6.79
C PHE A 31 4.01 -13.17 -7.92
N TRP A 32 2.71 -13.46 -7.89
CA TRP A 32 2.05 -14.31 -8.89
C TRP A 32 1.79 -13.60 -10.23
N PHE A 33 1.39 -12.32 -10.19
CA PHE A 33 1.10 -11.54 -11.40
C PHE A 33 2.36 -11.05 -12.12
N SER A 34 3.49 -10.90 -11.43
CA SER A 34 4.71 -10.42 -12.07
C SER A 34 5.32 -11.47 -13.01
N ALA A 35 5.21 -11.20 -14.31
CA ALA A 35 5.81 -12.00 -15.39
C ALA A 35 7.33 -11.74 -15.57
N ILE A 36 7.94 -10.92 -14.71
CA ILE A 36 9.32 -10.43 -14.88
C ILE A 36 10.33 -11.38 -14.23
N LYS A 37 11.50 -11.56 -14.85
CA LYS A 37 12.64 -12.30 -14.27
C LYS A 37 13.06 -11.81 -12.88
N ARG A 38 12.84 -10.53 -12.56
CA ARG A 38 13.15 -9.88 -11.27
C ARG A 38 11.89 -9.62 -10.45
N ARG A 39 11.18 -10.68 -10.09
CA ARG A 39 9.95 -10.63 -9.26
C ARG A 39 10.13 -9.87 -7.94
N SER A 40 11.35 -9.80 -7.41
CA SER A 40 11.67 -9.04 -6.19
C SER A 40 11.38 -7.53 -6.31
N MET A 41 11.46 -6.95 -7.50
CA MET A 41 11.15 -5.53 -7.73
C MET A 41 9.64 -5.26 -7.63
N ALA A 42 8.80 -6.16 -8.17
CA ALA A 42 7.35 -6.06 -8.06
C ALA A 42 6.89 -6.17 -6.60
N VAL A 43 7.49 -7.10 -5.85
CA VAL A 43 7.22 -7.30 -4.42
C VAL A 43 7.61 -6.06 -3.59
N LEU A 44 8.76 -5.45 -3.89
CA LEU A 44 9.17 -4.19 -3.24
C LEU A 44 8.19 -3.04 -3.56
N GLY A 45 7.70 -2.98 -4.80
CA GLY A 45 6.66 -2.03 -5.20
C GLY A 45 5.36 -2.23 -4.44
N ALA A 46 4.91 -3.48 -4.33
CA ALA A 46 3.73 -3.83 -3.57
C ALA A 46 3.86 -3.42 -2.09
N PHE A 47 5.02 -3.69 -1.49
CA PHE A 47 5.30 -3.29 -0.11
C PHE A 47 5.29 -1.77 0.09
N LEU A 48 5.95 -1.03 -0.81
CA LEU A 48 5.96 0.44 -0.76
C LEU A 48 4.56 1.03 -0.96
N GLY A 49 3.78 0.50 -1.90
CA GLY A 49 2.39 0.92 -2.13
C GLY A 49 1.51 0.65 -0.92
N ALA A 50 1.63 -0.54 -0.31
CA ALA A 50 0.92 -0.89 0.90
C ALA A 50 1.23 0.10 2.06
N LEU A 51 2.51 0.42 2.25
CA LEU A 51 2.98 1.31 3.32
C LEU A 51 2.52 2.75 3.11
N ILE A 52 2.56 3.25 1.88
CA ILE A 52 2.02 4.58 1.52
C ILE A 52 0.50 4.60 1.74
N GLY A 53 -0.21 3.54 1.35
CA GLY A 53 -1.66 3.41 1.54
C GLY A 53 -2.05 3.48 3.02
N PHE A 54 -1.30 2.80 3.89
CA PHE A 54 -1.49 2.86 5.34
C PHE A 54 -1.30 4.28 5.89
N ILE A 55 -0.21 4.96 5.52
CA ILE A 55 0.03 6.33 5.99
C ILE A 55 -1.06 7.30 5.50
N ALA A 56 -1.48 7.17 4.24
CA ALA A 56 -2.50 8.03 3.66
C ALA A 56 -3.87 7.83 4.31
N ILE A 57 -4.28 6.59 4.56
CA ILE A 57 -5.56 6.30 5.20
C ILE A 57 -5.55 6.66 6.68
N TYR A 58 -4.43 6.46 7.37
CA TYR A 58 -4.26 6.86 8.76
C TYR A 58 -4.25 8.38 8.93
N ALA A 59 -3.68 9.11 7.97
CA ALA A 59 -3.72 10.57 7.93
C ALA A 59 -5.12 11.13 7.64
N TRP A 60 -5.95 10.39 6.89
CA TRP A 60 -7.28 10.83 6.45
C TRP A 60 -8.39 10.45 7.43
N ILE A 61 -8.46 9.17 7.80
CA ILE A 61 -9.54 8.58 8.62
C ILE A 61 -9.14 8.58 10.09
N GLY A 62 -7.85 8.47 10.40
CA GLY A 62 -7.33 8.49 11.75
C GLY A 62 -7.28 9.89 12.37
N THR A 63 -6.82 9.92 13.62
CA THR A 63 -6.73 11.13 14.47
C THR A 63 -5.55 12.03 14.11
N LEU A 64 -4.92 11.84 12.95
CA LEU A 64 -3.63 12.44 12.63
C LEU A 64 -3.74 13.94 12.28
N LEU A 65 -4.82 14.32 11.57
CA LEU A 65 -5.03 15.70 11.09
C LEU A 65 -6.31 16.35 11.62
N PHE A 66 -7.32 15.58 12.04
CA PHE A 66 -8.61 16.12 12.46
C PHE A 66 -9.01 15.58 13.83
N ASP A 67 -9.38 16.51 14.72
CA ASP A 67 -9.93 16.23 16.05
C ASP A 67 -11.19 17.10 16.22
N PRO A 68 -12.40 16.53 16.34
CA PRO A 68 -12.72 15.09 16.39
C PRO A 68 -12.49 14.37 15.04
N PRO A 69 -12.23 13.05 15.05
CA PRO A 69 -12.14 12.27 13.83
C PRO A 69 -13.41 12.46 13.00
N VAL A 70 -13.24 12.74 11.71
CA VAL A 70 -14.30 13.27 10.82
C VAL A 70 -15.45 12.29 10.62
N LEU A 71 -15.28 11.03 11.03
CA LEU A 71 -16.33 10.04 11.11
C LEU A 71 -16.47 9.58 12.56
N ALA A 72 -17.72 9.54 13.04
CA ALA A 72 -18.18 8.74 14.17
C ALA A 72 -17.87 7.25 13.91
N SER A 73 -16.58 6.89 13.96
CA SER A 73 -16.00 5.82 13.17
C SER A 73 -15.96 4.53 13.94
N ASN A 74 -16.80 3.60 13.50
CA ASN A 74 -16.73 2.21 13.92
C ASN A 74 -15.32 1.67 13.59
N PRO A 75 -14.58 1.11 14.56
CA PRO A 75 -13.25 0.54 14.33
C PRO A 75 -13.25 -0.56 13.25
N GLY A 76 -14.37 -1.26 13.05
CA GLY A 76 -14.53 -2.22 11.96
C GLY A 76 -14.53 -1.56 10.57
N ALA A 77 -15.10 -0.36 10.42
CA ALA A 77 -15.10 0.34 9.15
C ALA A 77 -13.69 0.83 8.78
N ALA A 78 -12.91 1.29 9.77
CA ALA A 78 -11.50 1.63 9.59
C ALA A 78 -10.70 0.42 9.11
N PHE A 79 -10.90 -0.75 9.73
CA PHE A 79 -10.26 -1.99 9.31
C PHE A 79 -10.52 -2.34 7.83
N PHE A 80 -11.79 -2.37 7.40
CA PHE A 80 -12.12 -2.72 6.01
C PHE A 80 -11.65 -1.68 5.00
N ALA A 81 -11.75 -0.38 5.34
CA ALA A 81 -11.27 0.70 4.49
C ALA A 81 -9.76 0.58 4.28
N SER A 82 -9.00 0.37 5.35
CA SER A 82 -7.55 0.20 5.30
C SER A 82 -7.13 -1.06 4.57
N ALA A 83 -7.78 -2.19 4.82
CA ALA A 83 -7.48 -3.44 4.12
C ALA A 83 -7.65 -3.30 2.60
N LEU A 84 -8.78 -2.71 2.15
CA LEU A 84 -9.09 -2.50 0.74
C LEU A 84 -8.16 -1.46 0.10
N PHE A 85 -8.00 -0.30 0.73
CA PHE A 85 -7.20 0.79 0.18
C PHE A 85 -5.73 0.41 0.06
N CYS A 86 -5.19 -0.23 1.10
CA CYS A 86 -3.83 -0.74 1.10
C CYS A 86 -3.62 -1.81 0.01
N SER A 87 -4.60 -2.68 -0.23
CA SER A 87 -4.51 -3.74 -1.23
C SER A 87 -4.50 -3.17 -2.65
N ILE A 88 -5.38 -2.20 -2.91
CA ILE A 88 -5.45 -1.49 -4.19
C ILE A 88 -4.13 -0.77 -4.46
N LEU A 89 -3.59 -0.02 -3.50
CA LEU A 89 -2.32 0.68 -3.67
C LEU A 89 -1.14 -0.28 -3.84
N ALA A 90 -1.09 -1.37 -3.08
CA ALA A 90 -0.07 -2.39 -3.22
C ALA A 90 -0.05 -2.96 -4.65
N LEU A 91 -1.21 -3.34 -5.17
CA LEU A 91 -1.34 -3.85 -6.54
C LEU A 91 -1.00 -2.79 -7.60
N ALA A 92 -1.48 -1.56 -7.43
CA ALA A 92 -1.20 -0.47 -8.36
C ALA A 92 0.30 -0.19 -8.46
N PHE A 93 1.01 -0.10 -7.33
CA PHE A 93 2.46 0.10 -7.32
C PHE A 93 3.22 -1.11 -7.85
N ALA A 94 2.77 -2.34 -7.57
CA ALA A 94 3.37 -3.54 -8.14
C ALA A 94 3.31 -3.52 -9.68
N ILE A 95 2.14 -3.21 -10.25
CA ILE A 95 1.94 -3.13 -11.71
C ILE A 95 2.78 -1.98 -12.31
N LEU A 96 2.82 -0.81 -11.65
CA LEU A 96 3.64 0.31 -12.12
C LEU A 96 5.12 -0.03 -12.18
N ILE A 97 5.66 -0.68 -11.13
CA ILE A 97 7.06 -1.13 -11.14
C ILE A 97 7.27 -2.20 -12.20
N ASP A 98 6.32 -3.13 -12.40
CA ASP A 98 6.43 -4.13 -13.45
C ASP A 98 6.55 -3.49 -14.84
N VAL A 99 5.68 -2.53 -15.17
CA VAL A 99 5.72 -1.82 -16.47
C VAL A 99 7.01 -1.00 -16.61
N LEU A 100 7.46 -0.36 -15.53
CA LEU A 100 8.67 0.46 -15.54
C LEU A 100 9.93 -0.38 -15.72
N VAL A 101 10.02 -1.55 -15.08
CA VAL A 101 11.15 -2.48 -15.25
C VAL A 101 11.13 -3.12 -16.64
N ALA A 102 9.96 -3.54 -17.13
CA ALA A 102 9.83 -4.10 -18.47
C ALA A 102 10.23 -3.09 -19.56
N SER A 103 9.75 -1.84 -19.46
CA SER A 103 10.10 -0.78 -20.41
C SER A 103 11.59 -0.45 -20.40
N LYS A 104 12.23 -0.44 -19.22
CA LYS A 104 13.67 -0.21 -19.10
C LYS A 104 14.49 -1.35 -19.72
N SER A 105 14.11 -2.60 -19.47
CA SER A 105 14.78 -3.77 -20.07
C SER A 105 14.73 -3.73 -21.60
N THR A 106 13.60 -3.37 -22.20
CA THR A 106 13.46 -3.26 -23.67
C THR A 106 14.29 -2.11 -24.25
N ARG A 107 14.41 -1.00 -23.52
CA ARG A 107 15.23 0.15 -23.92
C ARG A 107 16.72 -0.16 -23.84
N ASP A 108 17.16 -0.86 -22.81
CA ASP A 108 18.56 -1.26 -22.65
C ASP A 108 18.97 -2.28 -23.73
N TYR A 109 18.07 -3.21 -24.10
CA TYR A 109 18.31 -4.14 -25.21
C TYR A 109 18.45 -3.44 -26.58
N ARG A 110 17.65 -2.39 -26.85
CA ARG A 110 17.79 -1.59 -28.08
C ARG A 110 19.08 -0.76 -28.10
N ARG A 111 19.60 -0.34 -26.95
CA ARG A 111 20.86 0.43 -26.87
C ARG A 111 22.10 -0.44 -27.05
N ALA A 112 22.05 -1.72 -26.68
CA ALA A 112 23.17 -2.64 -26.87
C ALA A 112 23.36 -3.10 -28.33
N ALA A 113 22.35 -2.87 -29.20
CA ALA A 113 22.35 -3.25 -30.61
C ALA A 113 22.75 -2.12 -31.58
N HIS A 114 23.10 -0.93 -31.06
CA HIS A 114 23.65 0.21 -31.79
C HIS A 114 25.09 0.48 -31.33
#